data_AF-A0A162C3U7-F1
#
_entry.id   AF-A0A162C3U7-F1
#
_cell.length_a   1.000
_cell.length_b   1.000
_cell.length_c   1.000
_cell.angle_alpha   90.00
_cell.angle_beta   90.00
_cell.angle_gamma   90.00
#
_symmetry.space_group_name_H-M   'P 1'
#
loop_
_entity.id
_entity.type
_entity.pdbx_description
1 polymer ?
#
loop_
_entity_poly.entity_id
_entity_poly.type
_entity_poly.pdbx_seq_one_letter_code
_entity_poly.pdbx_strand_id
1 'polypeptide(L)' 'MFGIFKSDPTKKLKKEHGILLEKAMHAQRNGDIRGYAMLTAEAESVWQRIEQIESNNK' A
#
# COMPACT_ATOMS: atom_id res chain seq x y z
N MET A 1 -14.47 -29.69 -4.64
CA MET A 1 -13.82 -28.99 -3.50
C MET A 1 -13.10 -27.75 -4.06
N PHE A 2 -13.83 -26.67 -4.35
CA PHE A 2 -13.30 -25.45 -4.97
C PHE A 2 -13.80 -24.20 -4.23
N GLY A 3 -13.30 -24.00 -3.01
CA GLY A 3 -13.61 -22.85 -2.17
C GLY A 3 -12.50 -21.80 -2.12
N ILE A 4 -11.67 -21.67 -3.16
CA ILE A 4 -10.34 -20.99 -3.08
C ILE A 4 -10.27 -19.64 -3.81
N PHE A 5 -11.39 -18.95 -4.05
CA PHE A 5 -11.36 -17.60 -4.60
C PHE A 5 -12.25 -16.64 -3.81
N LYS A 6 -12.05 -16.55 -2.49
CA LYS A 6 -12.34 -15.27 -1.83
C LYS A 6 -11.26 -14.29 -2.27
N SER A 7 -11.54 -13.55 -3.34
CA SER A 7 -10.70 -12.44 -3.78
C SER A 7 -10.68 -11.42 -2.65
N ASP A 8 -9.60 -11.36 -1.88
CA ASP A 8 -9.41 -10.29 -0.91
C ASP A 8 -9.29 -8.97 -1.69
N PRO A 9 -10.30 -8.09 -1.62
CA PRO A 9 -10.35 -6.86 -2.42
C PRO A 9 -9.19 -5.92 -2.09
N THR A 10 -8.57 -6.09 -0.92
CA THR A 10 -7.44 -5.29 -0.46
C THR A 10 -6.08 -5.82 -0.90
N LYS A 11 -5.99 -7.06 -1.40
CA LYS A 11 -4.72 -7.72 -1.73
C LYS A 11 -3.89 -6.94 -2.75
N LYS A 12 -4.55 -6.33 -3.74
CA LYS A 12 -3.87 -5.48 -4.74
C LYS A 12 -3.31 -4.21 -4.12
N LEU A 13 -4.11 -3.54 -3.28
CA LEU A 13 -3.71 -2.31 -2.59
C LEU A 13 -2.57 -2.57 -1.59
N LYS A 14 -2.61 -3.68 -0.85
CA LYS A 14 -1.52 -4.08 0.06
C LYS A 14 -0.20 -4.29 -0.68
N LYS A 15 -0.25 -4.87 -1.88
CA LYS A 15 0.94 -5.00 -2.74
C LYS A 15 1.45 -3.64 -3.22
N GLU A 16 0.56 -2.77 -3.66
CA GLU A 16 0.89 -1.41 -4.09
C GLU A 16 1.52 -0.59 -2.97
N HIS A 17 0.94 -0.63 -1.77
CA HIS A 17 1.50 -0.03 -0.56
C HIS A 17 2.93 -0.51 -0.28
N GLY A 18 3.18 -1.82 -0.36
CA GLY A 18 4.51 -2.37 -0.17
C GLY A 18 5.53 -1.85 -1.21
N ILE A 19 5.13 -1.72 -2.47
CA ILE A 19 5.98 -1.17 -3.54
C ILE A 19 6.30 0.30 -3.27
N LEU A 20 5.32 1.09 -2.81
CA LEU A 20 5.54 2.51 -2.47
C LEU A 20 6.51 2.66 -1.31
N LEU A 21 6.39 1.83 -0.27
CA LEU A 21 7.33 1.82 0.85
C LEU A 21 8.73 1.42 0.42
N GLU A 22 8.88 0.39 -0.42
CA GLU A 22 10.19 -0.02 -0.95
C GLU A 22 10.85 1.12 -1.73
N LYS A 23 10.10 1.79 -2.61
CA LYS A 23 10.57 2.97 -3.33
C LYS A 23 10.94 4.11 -2.38
N ALA A 24 10.13 4.36 -1.35
CA ALA A 24 10.41 5.38 -0.35
C ALA A 24 11.72 5.08 0.40
N MET A 25 11.96 3.82 0.79
CA MET A 25 13.22 3.40 1.41
C MET A 25 14.42 3.66 0.50
N HIS A 26 14.30 3.36 -0.79
CA HIS A 26 15.35 3.67 -1.76
C HIS A 26 15.57 5.18 -1.90
N ALA A 27 14.51 5.98 -1.99
CA ALA A 27 14.59 7.45 -2.04
C ALA A 27 15.29 8.01 -0.79
N GLN A 28 14.92 7.53 0.39
CA GLN A 28 15.54 7.91 1.66
C GLN A 28 17.04 7.56 1.67
N ARG A 29 17.40 6.33 1.26
CA ARG A 29 18.79 5.87 1.22
C ARG A 29 19.64 6.66 0.22
N ASN A 30 19.04 7.13 -0.88
CA ASN A 30 19.69 7.95 -1.89
C ASN A 30 19.72 9.44 -1.51
N GLY A 31 19.12 9.84 -0.39
CA GLY A 31 19.05 11.23 0.06
C GLY A 31 17.97 12.07 -0.64
N ASP A 32 17.05 11.46 -1.39
CA ASP A 32 15.92 12.14 -2.00
C ASP A 32 14.78 12.32 -0.98
N ILE A 33 14.91 13.36 -0.16
CA ILE A 33 13.94 13.68 0.90
C ILE A 33 12.56 14.04 0.32
N ARG A 34 12.52 14.72 -0.84
CA ARG A 34 11.25 15.11 -1.48
C ARG A 34 10.54 13.88 -2.04
N GLY A 35 11.26 13.02 -2.75
CA GLY A 35 10.75 11.76 -3.26
C GLY A 35 10.28 10.84 -2.14
N TYR A 36 11.06 10.72 -1.05
CA TYR A 36 10.64 10.00 0.14
C TYR A 36 9.31 10.53 0.70
N ALA A 37 9.22 11.84 0.94
CA ALA A 37 8.00 12.44 1.49
C ALA A 37 6.76 12.21 0.60
N MET A 38 6.91 12.32 -0.73
CA MET A 38 5.82 12.03 -1.67
C MET A 38 5.43 10.56 -1.66
N LEU A 39 6.40 9.65 -1.75
CA LEU A 39 6.15 8.20 -1.78
C LEU A 39 5.52 7.69 -0.48
N THR A 40 5.94 8.25 0.66
CA THR A 40 5.34 7.93 1.96
C THR A 40 3.90 8.46 2.07
N ALA A 41 3.63 9.68 1.60
CA ALA A 41 2.27 10.22 1.56
C ALA A 41 1.35 9.40 0.62
N GLU A 42 1.87 8.96 -0.52
CA GLU A 42 1.14 8.05 -1.42
C GLU A 42 0.85 6.72 -0.74
N ALA A 43 1.84 6.14 -0.04
CA ALA A 43 1.65 4.90 0.72
C ALA A 43 0.54 5.08 1.79
N GLU A 44 0.56 6.16 2.57
CA GLU A 44 -0.50 6.44 3.55
C GLU A 44 -1.89 6.54 2.90
N SER A 45 -1.98 7.16 1.72
CA SER A 45 -3.25 7.26 0.99
C SER A 45 -3.79 5.88 0.57
N VAL A 46 -2.90 4.96 0.19
CA VAL A 46 -3.26 3.57 -0.15
C VAL A 46 -3.67 2.81 1.11
N TRP A 47 -2.99 3.03 2.23
CA TRP A 47 -3.33 2.43 3.51
C TRP A 47 -4.73 2.85 3.99
N GLN A 48 -5.06 4.14 3.91
CA GLN A 48 -6.41 4.63 4.24
C GLN A 48 -7.49 3.97 3.39
N ARG A 49 -7.23 3.74 2.09
CA ARG A 49 -8.18 3.03 1.22
C ARG A 49 -8.33 1.57 1.63
N ILE A 50 -7.25 0.90 2.05
CA ILE A 50 -7.30 -0.46 2.59
C ILE A 50 -8.19 -0.48 3.84
N GLU A 51 -7.93 0.40 4.81
CA GLU A 51 -8.72 0.47 6.05
C GLU A 51 -10.20 0.72 5.78
N GLN A 52 -10.54 1.62 4.84
CA GLN A 52 -11.93 1.86 4.43
C GLN A 52 -12.59 0.59 3.89
N ILE A 53 -11.90 -0.15 3.01
CA ILE A 53 -12.42 -1.40 2.43
C ILE A 53 -12.53 -2.49 3.50
N GLU A 54 -11.55 -2.62 4.39
CA GLU A 54 -11.60 -3.61 5.48
C GLU A 54 -12.72 -3.29 6.48
N SER A 55 -12.93 -2.00 6.80
CA SER A 55 -14.01 -1.56 7.68
C SER A 55 -15.40 -1.81 7.06
N ASN A 56 -15.56 -1.60 5.75
CA ASN A 56 -16.80 -1.83 5.03
C ASN A 56 -17.10 -3.33 4.80
N ASN A 57 -16.08 -4.19 4.83
CA ASN A 57 -16.22 -5.65 4.69
C ASN A 57 -16.36 -6.38 6.04
N LYS A 58 -16.39 -5.63 7.15
CA LYS A 58 -16.55 -6.17 8.51
C LYS A 58 -18.02 -6.25 8.90
#